data_AF-A0A1I8B9R7-F1
#
_entry.id   AF-A0A1I8B9R7-F1
#
_cell.length_a   1.000
_cell.length_b   1.000
_cell.length_c   1.000
_cell.angle_alpha   90.00
_cell.angle_beta   90.00
_cell.angle_gamma   90.00
#
_symmetry.space_group_name_H-M   'P 1'
#
loop_
_entity.id
_entity.type
_entity.pdbx_description
1 polymer ?
#
loop_
_entity_poly.entity_id
_entity_poly.type
_entity_poly.pdbx_seq_one_letter_code
_entity_poly.pdbx_strand_id
1 'polypeptide(L)'
;MSDNEIISNDELMPIDSNDEESNDSEEESSIKSQKDVGNLTNKKWTDRERVLLLCSRGSVARTRHLVNDLKRLMPHVRSEAKYGKSKSMADDLNEMSELANCTKCLYFESRKGRDVYMWISHIDGGPSAKFLVRNLHSMNELNMIGNCLKGSRPILSFDPKFDEKPHLNIIKALLLNVFKTPNYHPKSQPFIDHVFNFALTVDENIWFRNYQIIDEKENELQEIGPRFVLQLIRIFDGSFCGSVLYDNPEYLSPNHFRRQLKLQKATEFRLKKEQKEEQEIKEEIIREVKLDDPIGEIFNTKGDDEEEENKEEDEIEEKKNNNKNSQKAKTLRRKILKGRIKKKKSKSVKK
;
A
#
# COMPACT_ATOMS: atom_id res chain seq x y z
N MET A 1 -22.06 -78.93 -83.00
CA MET A 1 -20.64 -79.18 -82.75
C MET A 1 -20.20 -78.24 -81.64
N SER A 2 -20.27 -78.74 -80.40
CA SER A 2 -19.12 -78.79 -79.47
C SER A 2 -18.11 -77.63 -79.49
N ASP A 3 -18.16 -76.80 -78.43
CA ASP A 3 -17.13 -76.72 -77.37
C ASP A 3 -16.62 -75.31 -76.99
N ASN A 4 -16.74 -75.05 -75.68
CA ASN A 4 -15.87 -74.31 -74.73
C ASN A 4 -15.79 -72.77 -74.75
N GLU A 5 -15.71 -72.02 -73.64
CA GLU A 5 -15.84 -72.25 -72.18
C GLU A 5 -15.83 -70.84 -71.46
N ILE A 6 -16.68 -70.66 -70.43
CA ILE A 6 -16.47 -70.00 -69.10
C ILE A 6 -16.09 -68.49 -69.05
N ILE A 7 -16.97 -67.52 -68.71
CA ILE A 7 -17.62 -67.09 -67.44
C ILE A 7 -16.66 -66.55 -66.35
N SER A 8 -16.70 -65.23 -66.07
CA SER A 8 -17.26 -64.65 -64.81
C SER A 8 -17.03 -63.12 -64.70
N ASN A 9 -18.14 -62.39 -64.64
CA ASN A 9 -18.26 -61.09 -63.96
C ASN A 9 -18.33 -61.33 -62.44
N ASP A 10 -17.82 -60.40 -61.63
CA ASP A 10 -18.63 -59.74 -60.58
C ASP A 10 -17.82 -58.64 -59.87
N GLU A 11 -18.37 -57.42 -59.93
CA GLU A 11 -18.05 -56.29 -59.06
C GLU A 11 -18.73 -56.45 -57.70
N LEU A 12 -17.99 -56.30 -56.59
CA LEU A 12 -18.49 -55.75 -55.32
C LEU A 12 -17.33 -55.48 -54.33
N MET A 13 -17.36 -54.30 -53.69
CA MET A 13 -16.39 -53.78 -52.70
C MET A 13 -16.29 -54.62 -51.41
N PRO A 14 -15.20 -54.48 -50.60
CA PRO A 14 -15.29 -53.60 -49.42
C PRO A 14 -14.00 -52.84 -48.98
N ILE A 15 -14.18 -51.55 -48.66
CA ILE A 15 -13.89 -50.78 -47.42
C ILE A 15 -12.67 -51.12 -46.50
N ASP A 16 -11.87 -50.06 -46.28
CA ASP A 16 -10.98 -49.61 -45.17
C ASP A 16 -9.90 -50.51 -44.55
N SER A 17 -8.65 -50.02 -44.56
CA SER A 17 -8.08 -49.30 -43.40
C SER A 17 -6.68 -48.70 -43.67
N ASN A 18 -6.61 -47.37 -43.55
CA ASN A 18 -5.53 -46.48 -43.10
C ASN A 18 -4.07 -46.69 -43.56
N ASP A 19 -3.57 -45.70 -44.30
CA ASP A 19 -2.29 -45.04 -44.00
C ASP A 19 -2.38 -43.54 -44.40
N GLU A 20 -2.36 -42.68 -43.38
CA GLU A 20 -2.23 -41.21 -43.52
C GLU A 20 -0.75 -40.84 -43.63
N GLU A 21 -0.32 -40.32 -44.79
CA GLU A 21 0.88 -39.47 -44.88
C GLU A 21 0.61 -38.29 -45.81
N SER A 22 0.40 -37.10 -45.25
CA SER A 22 0.86 -35.81 -45.80
C SER A 22 0.27 -34.64 -45.01
N ASN A 23 1.05 -34.04 -44.09
CA ASN A 23 0.87 -32.64 -43.66
C ASN A 23 2.05 -32.01 -42.87
N ASP A 24 3.30 -32.42 -43.13
CA ASP A 24 4.48 -31.90 -42.38
C ASP A 24 5.22 -30.72 -43.04
N SER A 25 4.74 -30.17 -44.15
CA SER A 25 5.47 -29.14 -44.90
C SER A 25 5.16 -27.68 -44.50
N GLU A 26 4.06 -27.42 -43.79
CA GLU A 26 3.68 -26.06 -43.39
C GLU A 26 4.26 -25.62 -42.02
N GLU A 27 4.47 -26.57 -41.08
CA GLU A 27 5.05 -26.27 -39.76
C GLU A 27 6.57 -25.97 -39.81
N GLU A 28 7.32 -26.55 -40.74
CA GLU A 28 8.75 -26.25 -40.87
C GLU A 28 9.04 -24.81 -41.34
N SER A 29 8.11 -24.21 -42.10
CA SER A 29 8.27 -22.87 -42.68
C SER A 29 8.19 -21.76 -41.62
N SER A 30 7.37 -21.96 -40.60
CA SER A 30 7.19 -21.03 -39.48
C SER A 30 8.33 -21.11 -38.45
N ILE A 31 8.95 -22.29 -38.28
CA ILE A 31 10.12 -22.49 -37.41
C ILE A 31 11.41 -21.90 -38.02
N LYS A 32 11.59 -21.99 -39.36
CA LYS A 32 12.73 -21.37 -40.07
C LYS A 32 12.66 -19.83 -40.00
N SER A 33 11.47 -19.26 -40.12
CA SER A 33 11.22 -17.81 -40.02
C SER A 33 11.62 -17.21 -38.65
N GLN A 34 11.40 -17.93 -37.54
CA GLN A 34 11.77 -17.47 -36.20
C GLN A 34 13.29 -17.58 -35.92
N LYS A 35 13.97 -18.58 -36.48
CA LYS A 35 15.43 -18.77 -36.30
C LYS A 35 16.25 -17.70 -37.02
N ASP A 36 15.80 -17.24 -38.19
CA ASP A 36 16.52 -16.18 -38.94
C ASP A 36 16.32 -14.78 -38.34
N VAL A 37 15.15 -14.49 -37.75
CA VAL A 37 14.93 -13.24 -36.99
C VAL A 37 15.83 -13.18 -35.74
N GLY A 38 16.04 -14.31 -35.05
CA GLY A 38 16.91 -14.39 -33.87
C GLY A 38 18.39 -14.10 -34.13
N ASN A 39 18.89 -14.34 -35.35
CA ASN A 39 20.28 -14.05 -35.73
C ASN A 39 20.49 -12.58 -36.15
N LEU A 40 19.47 -11.92 -36.72
CA LEU A 40 19.52 -10.50 -37.08
C LEU A 40 19.39 -9.57 -35.85
N THR A 41 18.66 -9.98 -34.82
CA THR A 41 18.51 -9.21 -33.56
C THR A 41 19.82 -9.12 -32.78
N ASN A 42 20.60 -10.21 -32.71
CA ASN A 42 21.85 -10.27 -31.96
C ASN A 42 22.94 -9.31 -32.50
N LYS A 43 22.98 -9.06 -33.81
CA LYS A 43 23.92 -8.07 -34.41
C LYS A 43 23.47 -6.61 -34.22
N LYS A 44 22.18 -6.36 -33.97
CA LYS A 44 21.60 -5.02 -33.80
C LYS A 44 21.39 -4.61 -32.34
N TRP A 45 21.57 -5.53 -31.40
CA TRP A 45 21.41 -5.27 -29.97
C TRP A 45 22.62 -4.50 -29.40
N THR A 46 22.51 -3.18 -29.38
CA THR A 46 23.54 -2.26 -28.88
C THR A 46 23.42 -1.98 -27.38
N ASP A 47 22.21 -1.74 -26.89
CA ASP A 47 21.92 -1.42 -25.47
C ASP A 47 21.84 -2.70 -24.60
N ARG A 48 22.95 -3.11 -23.98
CA ARG A 48 23.02 -4.30 -23.11
C ARG A 48 22.58 -4.06 -21.66
N GLU A 49 21.62 -3.17 -21.48
CA GLU A 49 21.16 -2.81 -20.15
C GLU A 49 20.24 -3.89 -19.55
N ARG A 50 20.43 -4.16 -18.26
CA ARG A 50 19.62 -5.11 -17.50
C ARG A 50 19.24 -4.52 -16.15
N VAL A 51 18.04 -4.87 -15.70
CA VAL A 51 17.51 -4.44 -14.41
C VAL A 51 17.46 -5.64 -13.47
N LEU A 52 18.10 -5.52 -12.32
CA LEU A 52 17.97 -6.48 -11.24
C LEU A 52 16.66 -6.21 -10.48
N LEU A 53 15.81 -7.22 -10.34
CA LEU A 53 14.58 -7.16 -9.55
C LEU A 53 14.71 -8.01 -8.29
N LEU A 54 14.71 -7.34 -7.14
CA LEU A 54 14.85 -7.95 -5.83
C LEU A 54 13.64 -7.67 -4.94
N CYS A 55 13.36 -8.61 -4.06
CA CYS A 55 12.29 -8.51 -3.07
C CYS A 55 12.83 -8.91 -1.70
N SER A 56 12.53 -8.14 -0.67
CA SER A 56 12.93 -8.45 0.70
C SER A 56 12.21 -9.69 1.25
N ARG A 57 12.86 -10.40 2.17
CA ARG A 57 12.22 -11.45 2.96
C ARG A 57 11.08 -10.87 3.81
N GLY A 58 9.93 -11.55 3.82
CA GLY A 58 8.72 -11.08 4.50
C GLY A 58 7.81 -10.19 3.65
N SER A 59 7.96 -10.23 2.32
CA SER A 59 7.07 -9.56 1.35
C SER A 59 5.63 -10.07 1.40
N VAL A 60 4.67 -9.16 1.35
CA VAL A 60 3.23 -9.47 1.28
C VAL A 60 2.91 -10.21 -0.02
N ALA A 61 1.87 -11.05 -0.04
CA ALA A 61 1.41 -11.74 -1.25
C ALA A 61 1.22 -10.79 -2.43
N ARG A 62 0.54 -9.64 -2.23
CA ARG A 62 0.31 -8.64 -3.28
C ARG A 62 1.61 -8.11 -3.89
N THR A 63 2.63 -7.83 -3.07
CA THR A 63 3.96 -7.41 -3.56
C THR A 63 4.63 -8.49 -4.39
N ARG A 64 4.46 -9.77 -4.03
CA ARG A 64 5.01 -10.89 -4.82
C ARG A 64 4.32 -11.00 -6.18
N HIS A 65 3.00 -10.81 -6.23
CA HIS A 65 2.27 -10.74 -7.50
C HIS A 65 2.77 -9.57 -8.35
N LEU A 66 2.91 -8.37 -7.78
CA LEU A 66 3.48 -7.22 -8.50
C LEU A 66 4.87 -7.52 -9.08
N VAL A 67 5.77 -8.10 -8.29
CA VAL A 67 7.13 -8.46 -8.75
C VAL A 67 7.08 -9.47 -9.90
N ASN A 68 6.16 -10.44 -9.84
CA ASN A 68 5.96 -11.39 -10.92
C ASN A 68 5.35 -10.75 -12.18
N ASP A 69 4.43 -9.80 -12.01
CA ASP A 69 3.81 -9.04 -13.10
C ASP A 69 4.87 -8.19 -13.81
N LEU A 70 5.71 -7.47 -13.06
CA LEU A 70 6.85 -6.71 -13.62
C LEU A 70 7.86 -7.61 -14.34
N LYS A 71 8.12 -8.82 -13.84
CA LYS A 71 8.97 -9.82 -14.51
C LYS A 71 8.38 -10.30 -15.84
N ARG A 72 7.05 -10.32 -15.99
CA ARG A 72 6.38 -10.68 -17.24
C ARG A 72 6.38 -9.53 -18.23
N LEU A 73 6.19 -8.31 -17.74
CA LEU A 73 6.17 -7.10 -18.56
C LEU A 73 7.55 -6.71 -19.10
N MET A 74 8.59 -6.77 -18.27
CA MET A 74 9.93 -6.30 -18.63
C MET A 74 10.86 -7.47 -18.95
N PRO A 75 11.25 -7.69 -20.23
CA PRO A 75 12.03 -8.86 -20.63
C PRO A 75 13.52 -8.77 -20.25
N HIS A 76 14.04 -7.56 -20.03
CA HIS A 76 15.42 -7.26 -19.59
C HIS A 76 15.60 -7.35 -18.07
N VAL A 77 14.54 -7.68 -17.33
CA VAL A 77 14.59 -7.90 -15.89
C VAL A 77 15.14 -9.27 -15.56
N ARG A 78 16.13 -9.29 -14.67
CA ARG A 78 16.62 -10.49 -14.00
C ARG A 78 16.13 -10.48 -12.56
N SER A 79 15.39 -11.53 -12.17
CA SER A 79 14.94 -11.69 -10.79
C SER A 79 15.85 -12.67 -10.07
N GLU A 80 16.29 -12.28 -8.88
CA GLU A 80 17.13 -13.09 -7.99
C GLU A 80 16.35 -13.55 -6.75
N ALA A 81 16.98 -14.38 -5.92
CA ALA A 81 16.41 -14.84 -4.66
C ALA A 81 16.08 -13.67 -3.72
N LYS A 82 15.15 -13.91 -2.77
CA LYS A 82 14.73 -12.85 -1.84
C LYS A 82 15.88 -12.43 -0.93
N TYR A 83 16.14 -11.13 -0.88
CA TYR A 83 17.19 -10.56 -0.04
C TYR A 83 16.81 -10.63 1.45
N GLY A 84 17.72 -11.19 2.26
CA GLY A 84 17.64 -11.20 3.72
C GLY A 84 18.08 -9.85 4.28
N LYS A 85 17.47 -9.38 5.37
CA LYS A 85 17.83 -8.07 5.95
C LYS A 85 19.23 -8.16 6.57
N SER A 86 20.21 -7.51 5.95
CA SER A 86 21.55 -7.29 6.50
C SER A 86 21.73 -5.87 7.03
N LYS A 87 22.84 -5.61 7.73
CA LYS A 87 23.22 -4.27 8.21
C LYS A 87 23.74 -3.38 7.07
N SER A 88 24.43 -3.93 6.06
CA SER A 88 24.88 -3.19 4.88
C SER A 88 24.04 -3.51 3.65
N MET A 89 22.83 -2.94 3.59
CA MET A 89 21.93 -3.16 2.45
C MET A 89 22.53 -2.65 1.14
N ALA A 90 23.25 -1.54 1.16
CA ALA A 90 23.75 -0.91 -0.06
C ALA A 90 24.82 -1.77 -0.74
N ASP A 91 25.82 -2.21 0.02
CA ASP A 91 26.93 -3.02 -0.50
C ASP A 91 26.41 -4.37 -1.03
N ASP A 92 25.59 -5.06 -0.24
CA ASP A 92 25.02 -6.34 -0.65
C ASP A 92 24.22 -6.23 -1.97
N LEU A 93 23.42 -5.16 -2.14
CA LEU A 93 22.63 -4.97 -3.36
C LEU A 93 23.50 -4.63 -4.57
N ASN A 94 24.59 -3.88 -4.36
CA ASN A 94 25.55 -3.56 -5.43
C ASN A 94 26.29 -4.83 -5.87
N GLU A 95 26.84 -5.60 -4.93
CA GLU A 95 27.51 -6.88 -5.21
C GLU A 95 26.58 -7.87 -5.93
N MET A 96 25.34 -8.04 -5.45
CA MET A 96 24.35 -8.88 -6.11
C MET A 96 24.07 -8.44 -7.54
N SER A 97 24.09 -7.13 -7.80
CA SER A 97 23.85 -6.60 -9.13
C SER A 97 25.04 -6.75 -10.07
N GLU A 98 26.26 -6.60 -9.56
CA GLU A 98 27.50 -6.88 -10.29
C GLU A 98 27.60 -8.36 -10.65
N LEU A 99 27.36 -9.27 -9.71
CA LEU A 99 27.30 -10.72 -9.95
C LEU A 99 26.25 -11.09 -11.01
N ALA A 100 25.12 -10.36 -11.01
CA ALA A 100 24.05 -10.56 -11.98
C ALA A 100 24.29 -9.86 -13.33
N ASN A 101 25.37 -9.06 -13.47
CA ASN A 101 25.65 -8.17 -14.60
C ASN A 101 24.46 -7.25 -14.93
N CYS A 102 23.91 -6.61 -13.91
CA CYS A 102 22.82 -5.64 -14.04
C CYS A 102 23.35 -4.23 -13.87
N THR A 103 22.89 -3.28 -14.68
CA THR A 103 23.29 -1.86 -14.59
C THR A 103 22.35 -1.05 -13.69
N LYS A 104 21.12 -1.55 -13.53
CA LYS A 104 20.07 -0.93 -12.71
C LYS A 104 19.55 -1.91 -11.69
N CYS A 105 19.10 -1.42 -10.54
CA CYS A 105 18.47 -2.25 -9.51
C CYS A 105 17.12 -1.68 -9.07
N LEU A 106 16.14 -2.57 -8.98
CA LEU A 106 14.80 -2.33 -8.47
C LEU A 106 14.58 -3.23 -7.25
N TYR A 107 14.58 -2.65 -6.06
CA TYR A 107 14.47 -3.37 -4.80
C TYR A 107 13.17 -3.06 -4.04
N PHE A 108 12.36 -4.09 -3.80
CA PHE A 108 11.14 -4.00 -3.02
C PHE A 108 11.39 -4.36 -1.55
N GLU A 109 11.43 -3.35 -0.69
CA GLU A 109 11.61 -3.46 0.74
C GLU A 109 10.25 -3.54 1.46
N SER A 110 9.97 -4.66 2.12
CA SER A 110 8.78 -4.86 2.94
C SER A 110 9.10 -4.66 4.42
N ARG A 111 8.37 -3.73 5.05
CA ARG A 111 8.47 -3.46 6.49
C ARG A 111 7.18 -3.85 7.20
N LYS A 112 7.34 -4.52 8.35
CA LYS A 112 6.25 -4.96 9.24
C LYS A 112 5.13 -5.75 8.54
N GLY A 113 5.43 -6.40 7.40
CA GLY A 113 4.47 -7.17 6.62
C GLY A 113 3.28 -6.37 6.09
N ARG A 114 3.38 -5.04 5.97
CA ARG A 114 2.29 -4.17 5.51
C ARG A 114 2.75 -3.06 4.59
N ASP A 115 3.85 -2.41 4.95
CA ASP A 115 4.37 -1.27 4.21
C ASP A 115 5.38 -1.74 3.17
N VAL A 116 5.24 -1.26 1.94
CA VAL A 116 6.11 -1.59 0.81
C VAL A 116 6.82 -0.32 0.38
N TYR A 117 8.15 -0.40 0.34
CA TYR A 117 9.01 0.63 -0.21
C TYR A 117 9.66 0.08 -1.46
N MET A 118 9.85 0.95 -2.43
CA MET A 118 10.53 0.62 -3.68
C MET A 118 11.75 1.50 -3.79
N TRP A 119 12.88 0.87 -4.04
CA TRP A 119 14.12 1.55 -4.33
C TRP A 119 14.47 1.36 -5.79
N ILE A 120 14.80 2.45 -6.46
CA ILE A 120 15.36 2.45 -7.80
C ILE A 120 16.77 3.01 -7.68
N SER A 121 17.75 2.31 -8.25
CA SER A 121 19.14 2.76 -8.28
C SER A 121 19.80 2.44 -9.61
N HIS A 122 20.71 3.33 -10.03
CA HIS A 122 21.77 2.99 -10.96
C HIS A 122 22.99 2.51 -10.17
N ILE A 123 23.51 1.32 -10.49
CA ILE A 123 24.56 0.70 -9.68
C ILE A 123 25.92 1.37 -9.92
N ASP A 124 26.14 1.83 -11.15
CA ASP A 124 27.36 2.57 -11.52
C ASP A 124 27.23 4.03 -11.07
N GLY A 125 27.69 4.31 -9.84
CA GLY A 125 27.81 5.66 -9.28
C GLY A 125 26.54 6.29 -8.68
N GLY A 126 25.34 5.71 -8.86
CA GLY A 126 24.07 6.34 -8.50
C GLY A 126 23.43 7.12 -9.66
N PRO A 127 22.28 7.81 -9.49
CA PRO A 127 21.58 8.12 -8.24
C PRO A 127 20.56 7.06 -7.81
N SER A 128 20.10 7.16 -6.56
CA SER A 128 19.05 6.30 -6.01
C SER A 128 17.83 7.09 -5.55
N ALA A 129 16.64 6.54 -5.78
CA ALA A 129 15.40 7.12 -5.28
C ALA A 129 14.63 6.09 -4.46
N LYS A 130 14.16 6.52 -3.28
CA LYS A 130 13.30 5.73 -2.40
C LYS A 130 11.87 6.21 -2.49
N PHE A 131 10.96 5.29 -2.77
CA PHE A 131 9.52 5.53 -2.85
C PHE A 131 8.76 4.70 -1.81
N LEU A 132 7.67 5.27 -1.29
CA LEU A 132 6.61 4.50 -0.64
C LEU A 132 5.60 4.07 -1.69
N VAL A 133 5.31 2.77 -1.77
CA VAL A 133 4.29 2.24 -2.69
C VAL A 133 2.94 2.20 -1.98
N ARG A 134 1.94 2.89 -2.54
CA ARG A 134 0.54 2.89 -2.10
C ARG A 134 -0.36 2.30 -3.19
N ASN A 135 -1.58 1.91 -2.80
CA ASN A 135 -2.65 1.45 -3.69
C ASN A 135 -2.16 0.44 -4.74
N LEU A 136 -1.48 -0.61 -4.27
CA LEU A 136 -0.95 -1.66 -5.12
C LEU A 136 -2.05 -2.63 -5.51
N HIS A 137 -2.29 -2.72 -6.81
CA HIS A 137 -3.23 -3.61 -7.47
C HIS A 137 -2.48 -4.46 -8.52
N SER A 138 -2.57 -5.79 -8.40
CA SER A 138 -1.93 -6.71 -9.36
C SER A 138 -2.77 -6.91 -10.62
N MET A 139 -2.17 -7.48 -11.68
CA MET A 139 -2.91 -7.83 -12.91
C MET A 139 -4.06 -8.82 -12.66
N ASN A 140 -3.92 -9.71 -11.68
CA ASN A 140 -4.92 -10.74 -11.36
C ASN A 140 -6.18 -10.20 -10.66
N GLU A 141 -6.36 -8.90 -10.53
CA GLU A 141 -7.55 -8.32 -9.90
C GLU A 141 -8.70 -8.20 -10.91
N LEU A 142 -9.93 -8.48 -10.47
CA LEU A 142 -11.12 -8.68 -11.32
C LEU A 142 -11.44 -7.50 -12.27
N ASN A 143 -11.01 -6.29 -11.93
CA ASN A 143 -11.34 -5.08 -12.69
C ASN A 143 -10.38 -4.82 -13.86
N MET A 144 -9.34 -5.64 -14.03
CA MET A 144 -8.39 -5.53 -15.13
C MET A 144 -8.80 -6.49 -16.25
N ILE A 145 -9.27 -5.93 -17.37
CA ILE A 145 -9.84 -6.70 -18.49
C ILE A 145 -8.82 -6.87 -19.62
N GLY A 146 -7.85 -5.94 -19.72
CA GLY A 146 -6.84 -5.95 -20.78
C GLY A 146 -5.83 -7.09 -20.63
N ASN A 147 -5.23 -7.48 -21.76
CA ASN A 147 -4.12 -8.43 -21.83
C ASN A 147 -2.94 -7.79 -22.58
N CYS A 148 -1.73 -8.32 -22.44
CA CYS A 148 -0.64 -7.93 -23.32
C CYS A 148 0.34 -9.07 -23.61
N LEU A 149 1.01 -8.98 -24.76
CA LEU A 149 2.10 -9.85 -25.16
C LEU A 149 3.25 -9.73 -24.17
N LYS A 150 3.63 -10.87 -23.60
CA LYS A 150 4.76 -10.97 -22.67
C LYS A 150 6.06 -10.53 -23.35
N GLY A 151 6.74 -9.55 -22.74
CA GLY A 151 7.99 -9.03 -23.28
C GLY A 151 7.84 -8.15 -24.53
N SER A 152 6.62 -7.71 -24.88
CA SER A 152 6.45 -6.62 -25.85
C SER A 152 7.08 -5.33 -25.32
N ARG A 153 7.43 -4.43 -26.24
CA ARG A 153 8.08 -3.17 -25.90
C ARG A 153 7.02 -2.14 -25.52
N PRO A 154 7.01 -1.62 -24.29
CA PRO A 154 6.04 -0.62 -23.88
C PRO A 154 6.37 0.74 -24.49
N ILE A 155 5.33 1.52 -24.79
CA ILE A 155 5.45 2.97 -24.91
C ILE A 155 5.45 3.56 -23.49
N LEU A 156 6.37 4.46 -23.20
CA LEU A 156 6.40 5.19 -21.93
C LEU A 156 5.76 6.56 -22.13
N SER A 157 4.65 6.82 -21.46
CA SER A 157 3.99 8.12 -21.42
C SER A 157 4.27 8.79 -20.07
N PHE A 158 4.77 10.03 -20.12
CA PHE A 158 5.05 10.86 -18.94
C PHE A 158 4.26 12.16 -19.03
N ASP A 159 3.68 12.58 -17.90
CA ASP A 159 3.06 13.89 -17.75
C ASP A 159 4.10 15.02 -17.96
N PRO A 160 3.80 16.09 -18.73
CA PRO A 160 4.69 17.24 -18.88
C PRO A 160 5.16 17.86 -17.55
N LYS A 161 4.38 17.72 -16.47
CA LYS A 161 4.75 18.23 -15.14
C LYS A 161 6.06 17.66 -14.58
N PHE A 162 6.51 16.51 -15.09
CA PHE A 162 7.80 15.93 -14.68
C PHE A 162 9.00 16.80 -15.08
N ASP A 163 8.84 17.68 -16.08
CA ASP A 163 9.90 18.56 -16.56
C ASP A 163 9.95 19.91 -15.79
N GLU A 164 8.96 20.20 -14.94
CA GLU A 164 8.87 21.47 -14.20
C GLU A 164 9.87 21.59 -13.06
N LYS A 165 10.11 20.49 -12.30
CA LYS A 165 10.99 20.49 -11.12
C LYS A 165 12.22 19.60 -11.35
N PRO A 166 13.41 20.00 -10.85
CA PRO A 166 14.65 19.25 -11.11
C PRO A 166 14.64 17.84 -10.50
N HIS A 167 14.06 17.67 -9.31
CA HIS A 167 13.96 16.35 -8.68
C HIS A 167 13.01 15.42 -9.45
N LEU A 168 11.97 15.96 -10.08
CA LEU A 168 11.06 15.17 -10.93
C LEU A 168 11.73 14.76 -12.23
N ASN A 169 12.59 15.60 -12.81
CA ASN A 169 13.36 15.26 -13.99
C ASN A 169 14.33 14.09 -13.72
N ILE A 170 15.01 14.09 -12.56
CA ILE A 170 15.84 12.95 -12.12
C ILE A 170 15.00 11.68 -12.01
N ILE A 171 13.80 11.77 -11.44
CA ILE A 171 12.90 10.62 -11.30
C ILE A 171 12.40 10.14 -12.67
N LYS A 172 12.05 11.05 -13.57
CA LYS A 172 11.66 10.75 -14.96
C LYS A 172 12.78 9.98 -15.66
N ALA A 173 14.02 10.44 -15.54
CA ALA A 173 15.18 9.76 -16.11
C ALA A 173 15.40 8.36 -15.51
N LEU A 174 15.30 8.21 -14.17
CA LEU A 174 15.41 6.91 -13.51
C LEU A 174 14.30 5.94 -13.94
N LEU A 175 13.05 6.39 -13.98
CA LEU A 175 11.92 5.57 -14.41
C LEU A 175 12.03 5.19 -15.88
N LEU A 176 12.39 6.13 -16.75
CA LEU A 176 12.63 5.87 -18.17
C LEU A 176 13.68 4.78 -18.32
N ASN A 177 14.81 4.92 -17.65
CA ASN A 177 15.93 3.99 -17.73
C ASN A 177 15.59 2.58 -17.19
N VAL A 178 14.72 2.46 -16.17
CA VAL A 178 14.30 1.17 -15.63
C VAL A 178 13.23 0.49 -16.50
N PHE A 179 12.19 1.23 -16.88
CA PHE A 179 11.02 0.68 -17.56
C PHE A 179 11.16 0.62 -19.09
N LYS A 180 12.18 1.28 -19.68
CA LYS A 180 12.51 1.14 -21.11
C LYS A 180 13.04 -0.26 -21.37
N THR A 181 12.39 -0.97 -22.30
CA THR A 181 12.92 -2.21 -22.85
C THR A 181 13.96 -1.90 -23.94
N PRO A 182 15.21 -2.39 -23.85
CA PRO A 182 16.23 -2.19 -24.88
C PRO A 182 15.77 -2.67 -26.26
N ASN A 183 16.19 -1.97 -27.30
CA ASN A 183 15.84 -2.34 -28.67
C ASN A 183 16.52 -3.66 -29.06
N TYR A 184 15.79 -4.55 -29.74
CA TYR A 184 16.27 -5.89 -30.13
C TYR A 184 16.76 -6.77 -28.97
N HIS A 185 16.22 -6.59 -27.77
CA HIS A 185 16.51 -7.51 -26.67
C HIS A 185 16.11 -8.94 -27.07
N PRO A 186 16.91 -9.99 -26.78
CA PRO A 186 16.64 -11.35 -27.27
C PRO A 186 15.28 -11.93 -26.87
N LYS A 187 14.73 -11.46 -25.75
CA LYS A 187 13.40 -11.85 -25.24
C LYS A 187 12.29 -10.86 -25.57
N SER A 188 12.60 -9.74 -26.23
CA SER A 188 11.58 -8.75 -26.58
C SER A 188 10.85 -9.13 -27.87
N GLN A 189 9.54 -8.95 -27.87
CA GLN A 189 8.73 -9.08 -29.08
C GLN A 189 8.84 -7.80 -29.93
N PRO A 190 8.74 -7.89 -31.27
CA PRO A 190 8.85 -6.73 -32.16
C PRO A 190 7.65 -5.78 -32.08
N PHE A 191 6.48 -6.30 -31.71
CA PHE A 191 5.23 -5.54 -31.65
C PHE A 191 5.12 -4.69 -30.38
N ILE A 192 4.42 -3.57 -30.52
CA ILE A 192 4.04 -2.67 -29.43
C ILE A 192 2.58 -2.93 -29.14
N ASP A 193 2.27 -3.31 -27.91
CA ASP A 193 0.93 -3.75 -27.51
C ASP A 193 0.40 -2.99 -26.29
N HIS A 194 1.28 -2.36 -25.52
CA HIS A 194 0.90 -1.69 -24.28
C HIS A 194 1.68 -0.42 -23.99
N VAL A 195 1.10 0.40 -23.12
CA VAL A 195 1.60 1.72 -22.71
C VAL A 195 1.72 1.77 -21.20
N PHE A 196 2.90 2.12 -20.71
CA PHE A 196 3.09 2.53 -19.32
C PHE A 196 2.85 4.02 -19.20
N ASN A 197 1.87 4.37 -18.37
CA ASN A 197 1.52 5.74 -18.09
C ASN A 197 2.02 6.15 -16.70
N PHE A 198 2.81 7.21 -16.64
CA PHE A 198 3.26 7.87 -15.42
C PHE A 198 2.60 9.24 -15.32
N ALA A 199 1.56 9.33 -14.50
CA ALA A 199 0.84 10.58 -14.26
C ALA A 199 1.26 11.21 -12.92
N LEU A 200 1.43 12.53 -12.88
CA LEU A 200 1.74 13.25 -11.65
C LEU A 200 0.48 13.86 -11.04
N THR A 201 0.17 13.46 -9.81
CA THR A 201 -0.95 14.04 -9.04
C THR A 201 -0.55 15.40 -8.47
N VAL A 202 -1.53 16.21 -8.07
CA VAL A 202 -1.29 17.50 -7.38
C VAL A 202 -0.44 17.31 -6.11
N ASP A 203 -0.63 16.21 -5.40
CA ASP A 203 0.09 15.84 -4.17
C ASP A 203 1.49 15.22 -4.43
N GLU A 204 2.12 15.52 -5.57
CA GLU A 204 3.44 14.99 -6.00
C GLU A 204 3.57 13.45 -5.99
N ASN A 205 2.43 12.75 -6.02
CA ASN A 205 2.37 11.31 -6.10
C ASN A 205 2.37 10.87 -7.56
N ILE A 206 3.18 9.86 -7.89
CA ILE A 206 3.31 9.33 -9.25
C ILE A 206 2.38 8.13 -9.37
N TRP A 207 1.43 8.19 -10.30
CA TRP A 207 0.55 7.07 -10.60
C TRP A 207 1.14 6.27 -11.76
N PHE A 208 1.34 4.98 -11.52
CA PHE A 208 1.68 4.03 -12.58
C PHE A 208 0.43 3.27 -13.00
N ARG A 209 0.18 3.25 -14.31
CA ARG A 209 -0.88 2.45 -14.94
C ARG A 209 -0.36 1.82 -16.22
N ASN A 210 -0.91 0.65 -16.56
CA ASN A 210 -0.58 -0.09 -17.76
C ASN A 210 -1.84 -0.31 -18.59
N TYR A 211 -1.79 0.11 -19.86
CA TYR A 211 -2.90 0.05 -20.80
C TYR A 211 -2.55 -0.78 -22.02
N GLN A 212 -3.46 -1.63 -22.46
CA GLN A 212 -3.42 -2.31 -23.74
C GLN A 212 -3.87 -1.36 -24.84
N ILE A 213 -3.23 -1.44 -26.00
CA ILE A 213 -3.68 -0.81 -27.23
C ILE A 213 -4.60 -1.82 -27.93
N ILE A 214 -5.91 -1.56 -27.98
CA ILE A 214 -6.86 -2.46 -28.64
C ILE A 214 -6.88 -2.21 -30.14
N ASP A 215 -7.10 -0.95 -30.53
CA ASP A 215 -7.17 -0.54 -31.92
C ASP A 215 -6.27 0.69 -32.13
N GLU A 216 -5.31 0.55 -33.04
CA GLU A 216 -4.41 1.64 -33.41
C GLU A 216 -5.15 2.79 -34.10
N LYS A 217 -6.32 2.54 -34.70
CA LYS A 217 -7.08 3.55 -35.44
C LYS A 217 -8.00 4.39 -34.55
N GLU A 218 -8.66 3.74 -33.60
CA GLU A 218 -9.65 4.37 -32.70
C GLU A 218 -9.02 4.86 -31.38
N ASN A 219 -7.73 4.60 -31.15
CA ASN A 219 -6.99 4.95 -29.93
C ASN A 219 -7.67 4.47 -28.64
N GLU A 220 -8.34 3.32 -28.69
CA GLU A 220 -8.99 2.74 -27.52
C GLU A 220 -7.95 2.02 -26.65
N LEU A 221 -7.94 2.39 -25.35
CA LEU A 221 -7.01 1.88 -24.37
C LEU A 221 -7.75 1.14 -23.25
N GLN A 222 -7.35 -0.11 -22.99
CA GLN A 222 -7.94 -0.95 -21.94
C GLN A 222 -6.96 -1.18 -20.80
N GLU A 223 -7.38 -1.07 -19.54
CA GLU A 223 -6.49 -1.27 -18.39
C GLU A 223 -6.14 -2.76 -18.20
N ILE A 224 -4.84 -3.07 -18.13
CA ILE A 224 -4.27 -4.42 -17.87
C ILE A 224 -3.81 -4.54 -16.41
N GLY A 225 -3.22 -3.45 -15.87
CA GLY A 225 -2.45 -3.49 -14.63
C GLY A 225 -1.00 -3.96 -14.83
N PRO A 226 -0.16 -3.93 -13.79
CA PRO A 226 -0.48 -3.56 -12.41
C PRO A 226 -0.68 -2.05 -12.25
N ARG A 227 -1.40 -1.66 -11.19
CA ARG A 227 -1.60 -0.26 -10.80
C ARG A 227 -0.97 -0.03 -9.44
N PHE A 228 -0.21 1.05 -9.30
CA PHE A 228 0.33 1.46 -8.02
C PHE A 228 0.66 2.95 -8.00
N VAL A 229 0.76 3.50 -6.80
CA VAL A 229 1.10 4.90 -6.57
C VAL A 229 2.45 4.95 -5.87
N LEU A 230 3.38 5.73 -6.41
CA LEU A 230 4.69 5.99 -5.82
C LEU A 230 4.68 7.37 -5.17
N GLN A 231 4.93 7.40 -3.87
CA GLN A 231 5.18 8.63 -3.14
C GLN A 231 6.69 8.75 -2.90
N LEU A 232 7.31 9.82 -3.40
CA LEU A 232 8.73 10.07 -3.21
C LEU A 232 9.05 10.28 -1.73
N ILE A 233 10.09 9.62 -1.24
CA ILE A 233 10.63 9.83 0.11
C ILE A 233 11.89 10.68 0.00
N ARG A 234 12.93 10.12 -0.61
CA ARG A 234 14.28 10.69 -0.69
C ARG A 234 14.98 10.30 -1.97
N ILE A 235 15.86 11.19 -2.43
CA ILE A 235 16.82 10.94 -3.50
C ILE A 235 18.22 11.00 -2.90
N PHE A 236 19.06 10.03 -3.26
CA PHE A 236 20.45 9.90 -2.86
C PHE A 236 21.35 10.03 -4.07
N ASP A 237 22.55 10.54 -3.83
CA ASP A 237 23.57 10.74 -4.86
C ASP A 237 24.17 9.40 -5.35
N GLY A 238 24.45 8.46 -4.44
CA GLY A 238 25.05 7.17 -4.76
C GLY A 238 24.05 6.02 -4.93
N SER A 239 24.56 4.80 -5.14
CA SER A 239 23.76 3.57 -5.21
C SER A 239 23.40 3.05 -3.82
N PHE A 240 22.14 3.20 -3.42
CA PHE A 240 21.57 2.90 -2.09
C PHE A 240 22.25 3.61 -0.90
N CYS A 241 23.26 4.42 -1.15
CA CYS A 241 24.06 5.15 -0.17
C CYS A 241 24.38 6.58 -0.68
N GLY A 242 25.10 7.37 0.12
CA GLY A 242 25.51 8.73 -0.24
C GLY A 242 24.68 9.84 0.39
N SER A 243 25.00 11.08 0.01
CA SER A 243 24.29 12.28 0.48
C SER A 243 22.87 12.34 -0.06
N VAL A 244 21.96 12.87 0.77
CA VAL A 244 20.57 13.11 0.37
C VAL A 244 20.52 14.35 -0.51
N LEU A 245 20.17 14.18 -1.79
CA LEU A 245 19.99 15.27 -2.74
C LEU A 245 18.63 15.95 -2.56
N TYR A 246 17.61 15.18 -2.20
CA TYR A 246 16.25 15.67 -1.99
C TYR A 246 15.56 14.87 -0.88
N ASP A 247 14.91 15.57 0.05
CA ASP A 247 14.02 14.98 1.06
C ASP A 247 12.63 15.58 0.88
N ASN A 248 11.61 14.74 0.73
CA ASN A 248 10.25 15.20 0.51
C ASN A 248 9.63 15.70 1.83
N PRO A 249 9.28 16.99 1.97
CA PRO A 249 8.67 17.51 3.19
C PRO A 249 7.24 17.00 3.42
N GLU A 250 6.52 16.64 2.35
CA GLU A 250 5.14 16.14 2.42
C GLU A 250 5.07 14.66 2.82
N TYR A 251 6.22 13.96 2.78
CA TYR A 251 6.26 12.56 3.10
C TYR A 251 6.10 12.31 4.60
N LEU A 252 4.98 11.68 4.95
CA LEU A 252 4.74 11.13 6.28
C LEU A 252 4.83 9.61 6.27
N SER A 253 5.72 9.07 7.12
CA SER A 253 5.84 7.62 7.23
C SER A 253 4.53 6.97 7.73
N PRO A 254 4.11 5.82 7.19
CA PRO A 254 2.91 5.12 7.66
C PRO A 254 2.95 4.78 9.15
N ASN A 255 4.14 4.58 9.71
CA ASN A 255 4.32 4.37 11.14
C ASN A 255 4.01 5.62 11.97
N HIS A 256 4.41 6.80 11.48
CA HIS A 256 4.09 8.07 12.11
C HIS A 256 2.59 8.32 12.09
N PHE A 257 1.94 8.14 10.94
CA PHE A 257 0.49 8.27 10.81
C PHE A 257 -0.27 7.34 11.77
N ARG A 258 0.12 6.07 11.85
CA ARG A 258 -0.48 5.12 12.81
C ARG A 258 -0.25 5.51 14.26
N ARG A 259 0.92 6.07 14.59
CA ARG A 259 1.21 6.58 15.94
C ARG A 259 0.31 7.76 16.28
N GLN A 260 0.12 8.70 15.35
CA GLN A 260 -0.74 9.86 15.52
C GLN A 260 -2.20 9.45 15.74
N LEU A 261 -2.73 8.53 14.93
CA LEU A 261 -4.08 7.98 15.12
C LEU A 261 -4.26 7.30 16.48
N LYS A 262 -3.24 6.56 16.96
CA LYS A 262 -3.28 5.94 18.29
C LYS A 262 -3.26 6.99 19.40
N LEU A 263 -2.47 8.05 19.25
CA LEU A 263 -2.41 9.16 20.20
C LEU A 263 -3.75 9.91 20.25
N GLN A 264 -4.36 10.21 19.10
CA GLN A 264 -5.68 10.85 19.02
C GLN A 264 -6.75 10.01 19.76
N LYS A 265 -6.82 8.71 19.48
CA LYS A 265 -7.73 7.80 20.19
C LYS A 265 -7.46 7.75 21.70
N ALA A 266 -6.20 7.74 22.11
CA ALA A 266 -5.84 7.77 23.52
C ALA A 266 -6.22 9.11 24.18
N THR A 267 -6.09 10.24 23.48
CA THR A 267 -6.52 11.55 23.97
C THR A 267 -8.04 11.65 24.09
N GLU A 268 -8.80 11.14 23.11
CA GLU A 268 -10.26 11.08 23.17
C GLU A 268 -10.73 10.22 24.34
N PHE A 269 -10.10 9.06 24.55
CA PHE A 269 -10.40 8.19 25.69
C PHE A 269 -10.11 8.89 27.03
N ARG A 270 -8.98 9.60 27.13
CA ARG A 270 -8.63 10.38 28.33
C ARG A 270 -9.66 11.48 28.59
N LEU A 271 -10.08 12.22 27.57
CA LEU A 271 -11.08 13.28 27.69
C LEU A 271 -12.43 12.72 28.14
N LYS A 272 -12.88 11.59 27.59
CA LYS A 272 -14.10 10.91 28.03
C LYS A 272 -14.02 10.48 29.50
N LYS A 273 -12.87 9.97 29.93
CA LYS A 273 -12.66 9.59 31.33
C LYS A 273 -12.69 10.81 32.25
N GLU A 274 -12.02 11.90 31.88
CA GLU A 274 -12.03 13.16 32.63
C GLU A 274 -13.45 13.75 32.73
N GLN A 275 -14.25 13.70 31.65
CA GLN A 275 -15.64 14.12 31.65
C GLN A 275 -16.52 13.28 32.59
N LYS A 276 -16.33 11.95 32.58
CA LYS A 276 -17.05 11.04 33.47
C LYS A 276 -16.70 11.31 34.94
N GLU A 277 -15.42 11.46 35.26
CA GLU A 277 -14.97 11.83 36.61
C GLU A 277 -15.55 13.19 37.04
N GLU A 278 -15.65 14.16 36.12
CA GLU A 278 -16.26 15.47 36.42
C GLU A 278 -17.77 15.38 36.63
N GLN A 279 -18.47 14.51 35.90
CA GLN A 279 -19.89 14.24 36.11
C GLN A 279 -20.14 13.56 37.46
N GLU A 280 -19.36 12.52 37.80
CA GLU A 280 -19.45 11.84 39.10
C GLU A 280 -19.22 12.83 40.25
N ILE A 281 -18.22 13.71 40.15
CA ILE A 281 -17.98 14.76 41.14
C ILE A 281 -19.14 15.75 41.22
N LYS A 282 -19.74 16.15 40.09
CA LYS A 282 -20.91 17.04 40.08
C LYS A 282 -22.13 16.37 40.72
N GLU A 283 -22.37 15.10 40.42
CA GLU A 283 -23.45 14.31 41.04
C GLU A 283 -23.24 14.13 42.54
N GLU A 284 -22.01 13.84 42.98
CA GLU A 284 -21.68 13.78 44.41
C GLU A 284 -21.95 15.12 45.10
N ILE A 285 -21.53 16.24 44.49
CA ILE A 285 -21.82 17.58 45.02
C ILE A 285 -23.33 17.82 45.10
N ILE A 286 -24.10 17.46 44.07
CA ILE A 286 -25.56 17.62 44.07
C ILE A 286 -26.22 16.73 45.15
N ARG A 287 -25.76 15.49 45.33
CA ARG A 287 -26.27 14.59 46.37
C ARG A 287 -25.96 15.07 47.79
N GLU A 288 -24.77 15.65 48.00
CA GLU A 288 -24.40 16.22 49.29
C GLU A 288 -25.15 17.52 49.58
N VAL A 289 -25.48 18.31 48.55
CA VAL A 289 -26.41 19.44 48.64
C VAL A 289 -27.84 18.89 48.54
N LYS A 290 -28.26 18.10 49.52
CA LYS A 290 -29.71 17.93 49.75
C LYS A 290 -30.26 19.30 50.14
N LEU A 291 -31.00 19.92 49.23
CA LEU A 291 -31.89 21.03 49.57
C LEU A 291 -33.07 20.40 50.31
N ASP A 292 -33.31 20.83 51.55
CA ASP A 292 -34.48 20.42 52.30
C ASP A 292 -35.73 20.87 51.54
N ASP A 293 -36.64 19.93 51.30
CA ASP A 293 -37.82 20.13 50.46
C ASP A 293 -38.88 20.90 51.27
N PRO A 294 -39.17 22.18 50.97
CA PRO A 294 -39.97 23.03 51.87
C PRO A 294 -41.47 22.67 51.91
N ILE A 295 -41.92 21.63 51.19
CA ILE A 295 -43.33 21.22 51.05
C ILE A 295 -43.59 19.79 51.57
N GLY A 296 -42.53 19.05 51.96
CA GLY A 296 -42.64 17.64 52.36
C GLY A 296 -43.41 17.36 53.67
N GLU A 297 -43.65 18.38 54.49
CA GLU A 297 -44.34 18.25 55.78
C GLU A 297 -45.87 18.23 55.66
N ILE A 298 -46.44 18.70 54.55
CA ILE A 298 -47.90 18.91 54.40
C ILE A 298 -48.67 17.59 54.18
N PHE A 299 -47.98 16.50 53.82
CA PHE A 299 -48.61 15.19 53.51
C PHE A 299 -48.41 14.11 54.59
N ASN A 300 -47.72 14.40 55.69
CA ASN A 300 -47.56 13.48 56.81
C ASN A 300 -48.54 13.80 57.95
N THR A 301 -49.83 13.87 57.66
CA THR A 301 -50.88 13.91 58.70
C THR A 301 -51.09 12.51 59.27
N LYS A 302 -50.33 12.16 60.32
CA LYS A 302 -50.82 11.22 61.33
C LYS A 302 -51.64 12.03 62.32
N GLY A 303 -52.82 11.52 62.66
CA GLY A 303 -53.86 12.19 63.43
C GLY A 303 -53.33 12.89 64.68
N ASP A 304 -53.83 14.11 64.85
CA ASP A 304 -53.60 15.02 65.96
C ASP A 304 -53.87 14.31 67.30
N ASP A 305 -52.85 14.14 68.14
CA ASP A 305 -52.99 13.90 69.59
C ASP A 305 -51.68 14.01 70.41
N GLU A 306 -50.49 14.25 69.82
CA GLU A 306 -49.20 14.32 70.58
C GLU A 306 -48.35 15.59 70.34
N GLU A 307 -48.99 16.74 70.04
CA GLU A 307 -48.28 17.91 69.49
C GLU A 307 -47.82 19.01 70.48
N GLU A 308 -48.00 18.87 71.80
CA GLU A 308 -47.61 19.94 72.73
C GLU A 308 -46.32 19.70 73.53
N GLU A 309 -45.77 18.49 73.61
CA GLU A 309 -44.51 18.25 74.35
C GLU A 309 -43.24 18.21 73.46
N ASN A 310 -43.33 17.93 72.16
CA ASN A 310 -42.14 17.80 71.28
C ASN A 310 -41.59 19.13 70.72
N LYS A 311 -42.35 20.22 70.79
CA LYS A 311 -41.99 21.51 70.15
C LYS A 311 -40.77 22.19 70.77
N GLU A 312 -40.44 21.93 72.04
CA GLU A 312 -39.25 22.50 72.69
C GLU A 312 -37.97 21.66 72.45
N GLU A 313 -38.09 20.35 72.25
CA GLU A 313 -36.93 19.47 71.97
C GLU A 313 -36.47 19.60 70.50
N ASP A 314 -37.41 19.74 69.56
CA ASP A 314 -37.13 19.86 68.13
C ASP A 314 -36.39 21.18 67.77
N GLU A 315 -36.74 22.30 68.42
CA GLU A 315 -36.07 23.58 68.21
C GLU A 315 -34.58 23.58 68.65
N ILE A 316 -34.23 22.76 69.65
CA ILE A 316 -32.86 22.65 70.17
C ILE A 316 -32.03 21.71 69.27
N GLU A 317 -32.65 20.68 68.68
CA GLU A 317 -31.98 19.78 67.73
C GLU A 317 -31.71 20.44 66.37
N GLU A 318 -32.64 21.25 65.84
CA GLU A 318 -32.45 21.98 64.58
C GLU A 318 -31.26 22.96 64.64
N LYS A 319 -31.15 23.72 65.74
CA LYS A 319 -30.04 24.68 65.94
C LYS A 319 -28.68 23.98 66.08
N LYS A 320 -28.64 22.76 66.65
CA LYS A 320 -27.41 21.93 66.73
C LYS A 320 -27.04 21.30 65.38
N ASN A 321 -28.03 20.86 64.59
CA ASN A 321 -27.80 20.24 63.29
C ASN A 321 -27.35 21.24 62.23
N ASN A 322 -27.90 22.47 62.23
CA ASN A 322 -27.47 23.54 61.32
C ASN A 322 -26.01 23.97 61.54
N ASN A 323 -25.54 24.03 62.79
CA ASN A 323 -24.15 24.32 63.10
C ASN A 323 -23.20 23.17 62.69
N LYS A 324 -23.60 21.90 62.88
CA LYS A 324 -22.82 20.73 62.43
C LYS A 324 -22.71 20.67 60.90
N ASN A 325 -23.79 20.96 60.17
CA ASN A 325 -23.80 20.96 58.70
C ASN A 325 -22.96 22.11 58.13
N SER A 326 -23.01 23.31 58.73
CA SER A 326 -22.14 24.45 58.37
C SER A 326 -20.65 24.14 58.57
N GLN A 327 -20.29 23.48 59.66
CA GLN A 327 -18.90 23.08 59.93
C GLN A 327 -18.42 21.95 58.99
N LYS A 328 -19.27 20.95 58.70
CA LYS A 328 -18.96 19.89 57.73
C LYS A 328 -18.76 20.46 56.32
N ALA A 329 -19.62 21.37 55.86
CA ALA A 329 -19.49 22.03 54.56
C ALA A 329 -18.20 22.87 54.43
N LYS A 330 -17.82 23.61 55.49
CA LYS A 330 -16.53 24.36 55.53
C LYS A 330 -15.31 23.44 55.48
N THR A 331 -15.39 22.28 56.12
CA THR A 331 -14.30 21.28 56.15
C THR A 331 -14.14 20.59 54.79
N LEU A 332 -15.25 20.30 54.12
CA LEU A 332 -15.26 19.71 52.79
C LEU A 332 -14.73 20.69 51.72
N ARG A 333 -15.15 21.97 51.76
CA ARG A 333 -14.59 23.02 50.89
C ARG A 333 -13.08 23.14 51.02
N ARG A 334 -12.53 23.02 52.24
CA ARG A 334 -11.07 22.99 52.49
C ARG A 334 -10.38 21.75 51.90
N LYS A 335 -11.00 20.56 51.96
CA LYS A 335 -10.48 19.33 51.34
C LYS A 335 -10.45 19.45 49.81
N ILE A 336 -11.51 19.96 49.19
CA ILE A 336 -11.62 20.16 47.74
C ILE A 336 -10.56 21.18 47.26
N LEU A 337 -10.37 22.28 47.98
CA LEU A 337 -9.36 23.28 47.65
C LEU A 337 -7.93 22.72 47.74
N LYS A 338 -7.62 21.94 48.78
CA LYS A 338 -6.33 21.23 48.93
C LYS A 338 -6.10 20.20 47.81
N GLY A 339 -7.14 19.48 47.39
CA GLY A 339 -7.09 18.54 46.26
C GLY A 339 -6.79 19.24 44.93
N ARG A 340 -7.42 20.40 44.66
CA ARG A 340 -7.15 21.23 43.48
C ARG A 340 -5.72 21.79 43.46
N ILE A 341 -5.19 22.22 44.61
CA ILE A 341 -3.81 22.73 44.72
C ILE A 341 -2.78 21.60 44.48
N LYS A 342 -3.00 20.39 45.01
CA LYS A 342 -2.15 19.22 44.73
C LYS A 342 -2.17 18.82 43.24
N LYS A 343 -3.35 18.82 42.60
CA LYS A 343 -3.48 18.54 41.14
C LYS A 343 -2.84 19.62 40.26
N LYS A 344 -2.83 20.89 40.67
CA LYS A 344 -2.11 21.97 39.96
C LYS A 344 -0.58 21.82 40.09
N LYS A 345 -0.07 21.49 41.29
CA LYS A 345 1.37 21.24 41.51
C LYS A 345 1.89 20.01 40.77
N SER A 346 1.10 18.94 40.62
CA SER A 346 1.52 17.75 39.85
C SER A 346 1.50 17.95 38.33
N LYS A 347 0.69 18.90 37.83
CA LYS A 347 0.68 19.31 36.41
C LYS A 347 1.84 20.25 36.05
N SER A 348 2.37 21.04 36.99
CA SER A 348 3.51 21.95 36.74
C SER A 348 4.88 21.27 36.79
N VAL A 349 5.02 20.12 37.46
CA VAL A 349 6.28 19.36 37.58
C VAL A 349 6.52 18.39 36.41
N LYS A 350 5.52 18.20 35.54
CA LYS A 350 5.57 17.30 34.37
C LYS A 350 5.70 18.04 33.02
N LYS A 351 6.08 19.32 33.05
CA LYS A 351 6.30 20.12 31.85
C LYS A 351 7.78 20.31 31.60
#